data_AF-A0A0F4I6L7-F1
#
_entry.id   AF-A0A0F4I6L7-F1
#
_cell.length_a   1.000
_cell.length_b   1.000
_cell.length_c   1.000
_cell.angle_alpha   90.00
_cell.angle_beta   90.00
_cell.angle_gamma   90.00
#
_symmetry.space_group_name_H-M   'P 1'
#
loop_
_entity.id
_entity.type
_entity.pdbx_description
1 polymer ?
#
loop_
_entity_poly.entity_id
_entity_poly.type
_entity_poly.pdbx_seq_one_letter_code
_entity_poly.pdbx_strand_id
1 'polypeptide(L)' 'RFGDRLHLLPACTDAFLLDVRLSTVRAREAALERALAPVESDYDVILIDCPPSLGLSMDAAIYYGRRRDTEQPGASG' A
#
# COMPACT_ATOMS: atom_id res chain seq x y z
N ARG A 1 14.95 -15.54 -13.91
CA ARG A 1 13.77 -15.03 -13.17
C ARG A 1 14.27 -14.57 -11.80
N PHE A 2 13.70 -13.54 -11.17
CA PHE A 2 14.29 -12.63 -10.15
C PHE A 2 15.08 -13.19 -8.94
N GLY A 3 15.31 -14.50 -8.84
CA GLY A 3 16.19 -15.12 -7.84
C GLY A 3 15.62 -15.04 -6.44
N ASP A 4 14.30 -15.26 -6.30
CA ASP A 4 13.54 -15.15 -5.05
C ASP A 4 13.54 -13.76 -4.39
N ARG A 5 14.02 -12.74 -5.11
CA ARG A 5 14.02 -11.32 -4.66
C ARG A 5 12.81 -10.53 -5.11
N LEU A 6 11.81 -11.19 -5.69
CA LEU A 6 10.56 -10.55 -6.09
C LEU A 6 9.41 -11.39 -5.56
N HIS A 7 8.68 -10.81 -4.62
CA HIS A 7 7.39 -11.34 -4.17
C HIS A 7 6.28 -10.49 -4.79
N LEU A 8 5.20 -11.16 -5.18
CA LEU A 8 4.04 -10.51 -5.78
C LEU A 8 2.81 -10.91 -4.98
N LEU A 9 2.15 -9.90 -4.38
CA LEU A 9 0.79 -10.08 -3.90
C LEU A 9 -0.14 -9.96 -5.11
N PRO A 10 -0.85 -11.03 -5.51
CA PRO A 10 -1.71 -10.97 -6.68
C PRO A 10 -2.90 -10.04 -6.44
N ALA A 11 -3.31 -9.33 -7.50
CA ALA A 11 -4.54 -8.56 -7.49
C ALA A 11 -5.76 -9.50 -7.37
N CYS A 12 -6.90 -8.92 -6.99
CA CYS A 12 -8.18 -9.61 -6.88
C CYS A 12 -9.16 -9.02 -7.90
N THR A 13 -9.94 -9.87 -8.59
CA THR A 13 -11.01 -9.40 -9.51
C THR A 13 -12.04 -8.54 -8.78
N ASP A 14 -12.26 -8.81 -7.50
CA ASP A 14 -13.21 -8.09 -6.65
C ASP A 14 -12.60 -6.86 -5.98
N ALA A 15 -11.40 -6.44 -6.41
CA ALA A 15 -10.73 -5.24 -5.88
C ALA A 15 -11.57 -3.97 -6.06
N PHE A 16 -12.51 -3.93 -7.02
CA PHE A 16 -13.46 -2.83 -7.19
C PHE A 16 -14.38 -2.63 -5.96
N LEU A 17 -14.56 -3.66 -5.12
CA LEU A 17 -15.33 -3.56 -3.87
C LEU A 17 -14.50 -3.03 -2.69
N LEU A 18 -13.19 -2.84 -2.87
CA LEU A 18 -12.29 -2.45 -1.79
C LEU A 18 -12.69 -1.09 -1.20
N ASP A 19 -13.06 -0.12 -2.03
CA ASP A 19 -13.47 1.20 -1.58
C ASP A 19 -14.71 1.15 -0.70
N VAL A 20 -15.70 0.33 -1.07
CA VAL A 20 -16.91 0.12 -0.25
C VAL A 20 -16.53 -0.47 1.09
N ARG A 21 -15.60 -1.43 1.14
CA ARG A 21 -15.12 -2.00 2.40
C ARG A 21 -14.34 -0.98 3.24
N LEU A 22 -13.43 -0.23 2.63
CA LEU A 22 -12.62 0.80 3.30
C LEU A 22 -13.48 1.92 3.90
N SER A 23 -14.64 2.24 3.30
CA SER A 23 -15.55 3.25 3.82
C SER A 23 -16.04 2.96 5.26
N THR A 24 -16.08 1.67 5.63
CA THR A 24 -16.52 1.22 6.96
C THR A 24 -15.37 1.12 7.97
N VAL A 25 -14.11 1.22 7.52
CA VAL A 25 -12.92 1.05 8.35
C VAL A 25 -12.60 2.35 9.08
N ARG A 26 -12.32 2.26 10.39
CA ARG A 26 -11.77 3.39 11.16
C ARG A 26 -10.31 3.61 10.79
N ALA A 27 -9.89 4.87 10.67
CA ALA A 27 -8.56 5.25 10.19
C ALA A 27 -8.22 4.54 8.86
N ARG A 28 -9.12 4.67 7.89
CA ARG A 28 -9.05 3.99 6.60
C ARG A 28 -7.87 4.46 5.75
N GLU A 29 -7.40 5.71 5.88
CA GLU A 29 -6.20 6.15 5.17
C GLU A 29 -4.98 5.30 5.59
N ALA A 30 -4.85 4.99 6.87
CA ALA A 30 -3.78 4.14 7.40
C ALA A 30 -4.07 2.63 7.27
N ALA A 31 -5.07 2.22 6.48
CA ALA A 31 -5.42 0.80 6.35
C ALA A 31 -4.30 -0.02 5.69
N LEU A 32 -3.68 0.51 4.65
CA LEU A 32 -2.60 -0.17 3.94
C LEU A 32 -1.31 -0.24 4.79
N GLU A 33 -0.96 0.86 5.47
CA GLU A 33 0.17 0.90 6.42
C GLU A 33 0.04 -0.19 7.49
N ARG A 34 -1.13 -0.31 8.12
CA ARG A 34 -1.36 -1.37 9.12
C ARG A 34 -1.30 -2.78 8.52
N ALA A 35 -1.72 -2.96 7.27
CA ALA A 35 -1.70 -4.26 6.61
C ALA A 35 -0.27 -4.69 6.24
N LEU A 36 0.59 -3.75 5.86
CA LEU A 36 1.97 -4.00 5.46
C LEU A 36 2.98 -3.97 6.63
N ALA A 37 2.66 -3.31 7.74
CA ALA A 37 3.55 -3.19 8.90
C ALA A 37 4.26 -4.49 9.34
N PRO A 38 3.63 -5.68 9.31
CA PRO A 38 4.31 -6.92 9.72
C PRO A 38 5.43 -7.39 8.78
N VAL A 39 5.45 -6.91 7.53
CA VAL A 39 6.38 -7.36 6.48
C VAL A 39 7.18 -6.22 5.85
N GLU A 40 6.90 -4.96 6.22
CA GLU A 40 7.54 -3.77 5.64
C GLU A 40 9.06 -3.81 5.77
N SER A 41 9.59 -4.30 6.90
CA SER A 41 11.04 -4.43 7.14
C SER A 41 11.74 -5.48 6.27
N ASP A 42 10.99 -6.37 5.61
CA ASP A 42 11.54 -7.48 4.83
C ASP A 42 11.83 -7.08 3.38
N TYR A 43 11.46 -5.87 2.97
CA TYR A 43 11.60 -5.39 1.59
C TYR A 43 12.35 -4.07 1.55
N ASP A 44 13.36 -3.99 0.68
CA ASP A 44 14.04 -2.72 0.37
C ASP A 44 13.13 -1.74 -0.37
N VAL A 45 12.17 -2.26 -1.15
CA VAL A 45 11.26 -1.48 -1.99
C VAL A 45 9.90 -2.19 -2.06
N ILE A 46 8.83 -1.43 -1.86
CA ILE A 46 7.44 -1.88 -2.06
C ILE A 46 6.81 -1.06 -3.18
N LEU A 47 6.44 -1.73 -4.27
CA LEU A 47 5.69 -1.10 -5.37
C LEU A 47 4.19 -1.29 -5.16
N ILE A 48 3.45 -0.19 -5.11
CA ILE A 48 1.98 -0.22 -5.06
C ILE A 48 1.44 0.12 -6.45
N ASP A 49 0.76 -0.83 -7.05
CA ASP A 49 0.03 -0.65 -8.30
C ASP A 49 -1.46 -0.48 -8.00
N CYS A 50 -2.03 0.66 -8.36
CA CYS A 50 -3.44 0.99 -8.14
C CYS A 50 -4.09 1.37 -9.48
N PRO A 51 -5.38 1.01 -9.70
CA PRO A 51 -6.10 1.46 -10.87
C PRO A 51 -6.17 3.01 -10.90
N PRO A 52 -6.32 3.64 -12.07
CA PRO A 52 -6.31 5.10 -12.23
C PRO A 52 -7.52 5.82 -11.59
N SER A 53 -8.38 5.09 -10.88
CA SER A 53 -9.57 5.63 -10.21
C SER A 53 -9.22 6.39 -8.94
N LEU A 54 -9.75 7.61 -8.80
CA LEU A 54 -9.66 8.42 -7.58
C LEU A 54 -10.66 7.90 -6.53
N GLY A 55 -10.22 6.94 -5.71
CA GLY A 55 -11.02 6.27 -4.67
C GLY A 55 -10.24 6.00 -3.37
N LEU A 56 -10.90 5.43 -2.37
CA LEU A 56 -10.33 5.25 -1.02
C LEU A 56 -9.09 4.34 -0.98
N SER A 57 -9.01 3.37 -1.88
CA SER A 57 -7.83 2.51 -2.02
C SER A 57 -6.61 3.30 -2.50
N MET A 58 -6.82 4.29 -3.38
CA MET A 58 -5.76 5.18 -3.85
C MET A 58 -5.31 6.13 -2.72
N ASP A 59 -6.25 6.65 -1.94
CA ASP A 59 -5.93 7.48 -0.77
C ASP A 59 -5.07 6.71 0.25
N ALA A 60 -5.39 5.43 0.51
CA ALA A 60 -4.59 4.59 1.38
C ALA A 60 -3.19 4.31 0.83
N ALA A 61 -3.04 4.18 -0.49
CA ALA A 61 -1.74 4.03 -1.14
C ALA A 61 -0.89 5.30 -1.05
N ILE A 62 -1.49 6.47 -1.30
CA ILE A 62 -0.82 7.77 -1.15
C ILE A 62 -0.42 8.00 0.31
N TYR A 63 -1.30 7.67 1.26
CA TYR A 63 -0.98 7.75 2.68
C TYR A 63 0.18 6.84 3.05
N TYR A 64 0.23 5.60 2.53
CA TYR A 64 1.35 4.70 2.76
C TYR A 64 2.67 5.27 2.24
N GLY A 65 2.69 5.72 0.98
CA GLY A 65 3.88 6.28 0.32
C GLY A 65 4.22 7.71 0.73
N ARG A 66 3.53 8.30 1.72
CA ARG A 66 3.91 9.60 2.27
C ARG A 66 5.28 9.48 2.93
N ARG A 67 6.04 10.56 2.90
CA ARG A 67 7.29 10.65 3.66
C ARG A 67 7.01 10.70 5.16
N ARG A 68 7.65 9.84 5.94
CA ARG A 68 7.60 9.84 7.41
C ARG A 68 8.70 10.73 8.00
N ASP A 69 8.48 11.28 9.19
CA ASP A 69 9.45 12.18 9.85
C ASP A 69 10.81 11.52 10.09
N THR A 70 10.82 10.18 10.21
CA THR A 70 12.00 9.36 10.43
C THR A 70 12.77 9.03 9.14
N GLU A 71 12.29 9.45 7.96
CA GLU A 71 12.87 9.07 6.67
C GLU A 71 13.84 10.09 6.09
N GLN A 72 14.94 9.56 5.52
CA GLN A 72 15.94 10.37 4.82
C GLN A 72 15.33 11.07 3.60
N PRO A 73 15.76 12.30 3.26
CA PRO A 73 15.30 12.98 2.05
C PRO A 73 15.56 12.13 0.80
N GLY A 74 14.52 11.87 0.01
CA GLY A 74 14.60 11.04 -1.20
C GLY A 74 14.21 9.58 -1.02
N ALA A 75 13.92 9.15 0.21
CA ALA A 75 13.18 7.92 0.50
C ALA A 75 11.71 8.30 0.78
N SER A 76 10.76 7.69 0.06
CA SER A 76 9.41 7.49 0.58
C SER A 76 9.39 6.16 1.33
N GLY A 77 8.44 5.98 2.24
CA GLY A 77 8.17 4.69 2.87
C GLY A 77 8.06 3.52 1.91
#